data_AF-A0A7K6K4D3-F1
#
_entry.id   AF-A0A7K6K4D3-F1
#
_cell.length_a   1.000
_cell.length_b   1.000
_cell.length_c   1.000
_cell.angle_alpha   90.00
_cell.angle_beta   90.00
_cell.angle_gamma   90.00
#
_symmetry.space_group_name_H-M   'P 1'
#
loop_
_entity.id
_entity.type
_entity.pdbx_description
1 polymer ?
#
loop_
_entity_poly.entity_id
_entity_poly.type
_entity_poly.pdbx_seq_one_letter_code
_entity_poly.pdbx_strand_id
1 'polypeptide(L)'
;YRENILKTAKALVEDTKLLVSGAASSQDKLAQAAQSSANTITQLAEVVKLGAASLGSDDPETQVVLINAIKDVAKALSDLIGATKGAASKPADDPSMYQLKGAAKVMVTNVTSLLKTVKAVEDEATRGTRALEATIEYIKQELTVFQSSEVPEKTSSPEESIRMTKGITMATAKAVAAGNSCRQEDVIATANLSRKAVADMLTACKQASYHPDVSEEVRERALRFGTECTLGYLELLEHVLLV
;
A
#
# COMPACT_ATOMS: atom_id res chain seq x y z
N TYR A 1 -5.39 8.18 -6.43
CA TYR A 1 -4.79 9.53 -6.24
C TYR A 1 -3.27 9.55 -6.33
N ARG A 2 -2.56 8.55 -5.78
CA ARG A 2 -1.09 8.46 -5.82
C ARG A 2 -0.49 8.70 -7.20
N GLU A 3 -0.91 7.97 -8.23
CA GLU A 3 -0.32 8.10 -9.56
C GLU A 3 -0.41 9.53 -10.11
N ASN A 4 -1.54 10.20 -9.86
CA ASN A 4 -1.74 11.60 -10.22
C ASN A 4 -0.78 12.51 -9.45
N ILE A 5 -0.62 12.30 -8.13
CA ILE A 5 0.36 13.04 -7.32
C ILE A 5 1.78 12.83 -7.86
N LEU A 6 2.19 11.59 -8.14
CA LEU A 6 3.50 11.26 -8.69
C LEU A 6 3.73 11.91 -10.06
N LYS A 7 2.73 11.84 -10.95
CA LYS A 7 2.79 12.42 -12.29
C LYS A 7 2.93 13.93 -12.24
N THR A 8 2.10 14.61 -11.45
CA THR A 8 2.13 16.07 -11.33
C THR A 8 3.38 16.55 -10.59
N ALA A 9 3.85 15.83 -9.58
CA ALA A 9 5.12 16.14 -8.90
C ALA A 9 6.33 16.01 -9.85
N LYS A 10 6.36 15.01 -10.74
CA LYS A 10 7.39 14.90 -11.77
C LYS A 10 7.34 16.07 -12.76
N ALA A 11 6.14 16.48 -13.18
CA ALA A 11 5.99 17.67 -14.03
C ALA A 11 6.56 18.92 -13.34
N LEU A 12 6.36 19.06 -12.03
CA LEU A 12 6.88 20.19 -11.26
C LEU A 12 8.43 20.21 -11.16
N VAL A 13 9.07 19.04 -11.20
CA VAL A 13 10.54 18.93 -11.28
C VAL A 13 11.04 19.42 -12.65
N GLU A 14 10.32 19.10 -13.74
CA GLU A 14 10.66 19.63 -15.07
C GLU A 14 10.43 21.14 -15.15
N ASP A 15 9.32 21.64 -14.61
CA ASP A 15 9.04 23.08 -14.47
C ASP A 15 10.16 23.80 -13.71
N THR A 16 10.70 23.20 -12.65
CA THR A 16 11.85 23.73 -11.89
C THR A 16 13.09 23.90 -12.78
N LYS A 17 13.37 22.95 -13.67
CA LYS A 17 14.49 23.06 -14.63
C LYS A 17 14.24 24.15 -15.66
N LEU A 18 12.99 24.27 -16.13
CA LEU A 18 12.58 25.32 -17.08
C LEU A 18 12.70 26.71 -16.46
N LEU A 19 12.37 26.89 -15.19
CA LEU A 19 12.57 28.16 -14.47
C LEU A 19 14.05 28.55 -14.42
N VAL A 20 14.93 27.62 -14.03
CA VAL A 20 16.37 27.89 -13.92
C VAL A 20 16.98 28.22 -15.28
N SER A 21 16.64 27.46 -16.33
CA SER A 21 17.14 27.71 -17.68
C SER A 21 16.52 28.96 -18.33
N GLY A 22 15.26 29.26 -18.01
CA GLY A 22 14.54 30.45 -18.46
C GLY A 22 15.18 31.74 -17.92
N ALA A 23 15.69 31.73 -16.68
CA ALA A 23 16.37 32.87 -16.07
C ALA A 23 17.59 33.37 -16.90
N ALA A 24 18.31 32.42 -17.50
CA ALA A 24 19.49 32.67 -18.33
C ALA A 24 19.17 32.86 -19.83
N SER A 25 17.89 32.72 -20.23
CA SER A 25 17.47 32.79 -21.63
C SER A 25 16.71 34.11 -21.90
N SER A 26 15.39 34.06 -22.10
CA SER A 26 14.57 35.25 -22.37
C SER A 26 13.44 35.40 -21.36
N GLN A 27 13.00 36.65 -21.19
CA GLN A 27 11.91 37.00 -20.27
C GLN A 27 10.60 36.28 -20.63
N ASP A 28 10.31 36.07 -21.91
CA ASP A 28 9.13 35.32 -22.37
C ASP A 28 9.17 33.85 -21.94
N LYS A 29 10.32 33.18 -22.12
CA LYS A 29 10.49 31.79 -21.69
C LYS A 29 10.38 31.66 -20.17
N LEU A 30 10.94 32.63 -19.45
CA LEU A 30 10.81 32.68 -18.00
C LEU A 30 9.36 32.87 -17.55
N ALA A 31 8.62 33.81 -18.17
CA ALA A 31 7.22 34.04 -17.85
C ALA A 31 6.37 32.79 -18.11
N GLN A 32 6.61 32.10 -19.23
CA GLN A 32 5.94 30.84 -19.54
C GLN A 32 6.27 29.73 -18.54
N ALA A 33 7.54 29.59 -18.14
CA ALA A 33 7.96 28.60 -17.15
C ALA A 33 7.34 28.88 -15.76
N ALA A 34 7.27 30.15 -15.34
CA ALA A 34 6.62 30.54 -14.10
C ALA A 34 5.12 30.25 -14.12
N GLN A 35 4.44 30.56 -15.23
CA GLN A 35 3.01 30.26 -15.38
C GLN A 35 2.74 28.75 -15.38
N SER A 36 3.56 27.96 -16.10
CA SER A 36 3.49 26.50 -16.10
C SER A 36 3.61 25.96 -14.68
N SER A 37 4.66 26.39 -13.97
CA SER A 37 4.91 25.98 -12.57
C SER A 37 3.75 26.31 -11.64
N ALA A 38 3.16 27.50 -11.77
CA ALA A 38 2.01 27.95 -10.99
C ALA A 38 0.74 27.11 -11.24
N ASN A 39 0.52 26.69 -12.48
CA ASN A 39 -0.58 25.79 -12.83
C ASN A 39 -0.32 24.39 -12.25
N THR A 40 0.90 23.87 -12.40
CA THR A 40 1.30 22.55 -11.91
C THR A 40 1.17 22.45 -10.39
N ILE A 41 1.60 23.46 -9.62
CA ILE A 41 1.45 23.43 -8.15
C ILE A 41 -0.01 23.48 -7.72
N THR A 42 -0.87 24.20 -8.45
CA THR A 42 -2.30 24.26 -8.16
C THR A 42 -2.95 22.90 -8.36
N GLN A 43 -2.64 22.25 -9.48
CA GLN A 43 -3.09 20.89 -9.75
C GLN A 43 -2.54 19.90 -8.71
N LEU A 44 -1.26 20.01 -8.34
CA LEU A 44 -0.64 19.15 -7.34
C LEU A 44 -1.33 19.31 -5.97
N ALA A 45 -1.61 20.54 -5.56
CA ALA A 45 -2.34 20.83 -4.33
C ALA A 45 -3.74 20.24 -4.35
N GLU A 46 -4.45 20.28 -5.47
CA GLU A 46 -5.76 19.67 -5.60
C GLU A 46 -5.71 18.14 -5.46
N VAL A 47 -4.84 17.47 -6.21
CA VAL A 47 -4.75 16.00 -6.14
C VAL A 47 -4.22 15.52 -4.78
N VAL A 48 -3.38 16.29 -4.11
CA VAL A 48 -2.93 16.00 -2.74
C VAL A 48 -4.08 16.18 -1.74
N LYS A 49 -4.89 17.23 -1.84
CA LYS A 49 -6.08 17.42 -0.99
C LYS A 49 -7.08 16.28 -1.16
N LEU A 50 -7.34 15.86 -2.39
CA LEU A 50 -8.20 14.70 -2.66
C LEU A 50 -7.59 13.41 -2.10
N GLY A 51 -6.27 13.23 -2.22
CA GLY A 51 -5.55 12.12 -1.61
C GLY A 51 -5.67 12.11 -0.08
N ALA A 52 -5.50 13.25 0.58
CA ALA A 52 -5.69 13.37 2.02
C ALA A 52 -7.14 13.03 2.41
N ALA A 53 -8.14 13.60 1.73
CA ALA A 53 -9.55 13.31 2.00
C ALA A 53 -9.90 11.83 1.84
N SER A 54 -9.24 11.11 0.91
CA SER A 54 -9.47 9.69 0.69
C SER A 54 -9.00 8.77 1.83
N LEU A 55 -8.16 9.27 2.75
CA LEU A 55 -7.75 8.52 3.95
C LEU A 55 -8.88 8.40 4.99
N GLY A 56 -9.96 9.18 4.84
CA GLY A 56 -11.08 9.19 5.77
C GLY A 56 -10.78 9.98 7.05
N SER A 57 -11.82 10.36 7.78
CA SER A 57 -11.72 11.18 8.99
C SER A 57 -11.02 10.50 10.17
N ASP A 58 -10.79 9.19 10.07
CA ASP A 58 -10.23 8.36 11.14
C ASP A 58 -8.70 8.44 11.22
N ASP A 59 -8.04 9.04 10.22
CA ASP A 59 -6.59 9.28 10.21
C ASP A 59 -6.24 10.76 9.93
N PRO A 60 -6.61 11.69 10.83
CA PRO A 60 -6.36 13.12 10.64
C PRO A 60 -4.87 13.48 10.69
N GLU A 61 -4.05 12.70 11.40
CA GLU A 61 -2.61 12.95 11.52
C GLU A 61 -1.91 12.77 10.17
N THR A 62 -2.19 11.66 9.48
CA THR A 62 -1.62 11.40 8.14
C THR A 62 -2.13 12.40 7.11
N GLN A 63 -3.41 12.81 7.19
CA GLN A 63 -3.94 13.90 6.36
C GLN A 63 -3.13 15.18 6.55
N VAL A 64 -2.91 15.60 7.79
CA VAL A 64 -2.15 16.83 8.11
C VAL A 64 -0.71 16.74 7.60
N VAL A 65 -0.05 15.59 7.74
CA VAL A 65 1.31 15.38 7.20
C VAL A 65 1.34 15.56 5.69
N LEU A 66 0.36 15.00 4.96
CA LEU A 66 0.30 15.12 3.51
C LEU A 66 0.02 16.56 3.05
N ILE A 67 -0.88 17.27 3.75
CA ILE A 67 -1.21 18.67 3.48
C ILE A 67 -0.01 19.60 3.78
N ASN A 68 0.71 19.36 4.86
CA ASN A 68 1.92 20.13 5.18
C ASN A 68 3.02 19.91 4.13
N ALA A 69 3.20 18.68 3.66
CA ALA A 69 4.19 18.38 2.62
C ALA A 69 3.94 19.17 1.32
N ILE A 70 2.67 19.30 0.88
CA ILE A 70 2.36 20.11 -0.31
C ILE A 70 2.45 21.62 -0.05
N LYS A 71 2.18 22.07 1.18
CA LYS A 71 2.38 23.47 1.59
C LYS A 71 3.86 23.86 1.53
N ASP A 72 4.76 22.98 1.96
CA ASP A 72 6.20 23.21 1.90
C ASP A 72 6.70 23.28 0.45
N VAL A 73 6.19 22.41 -0.43
CA VAL A 73 6.46 22.48 -1.87
C VAL A 73 5.95 23.79 -2.48
N ALA A 74 4.74 24.24 -2.13
CA ALA A 74 4.19 25.50 -2.62
C ALA A 74 5.02 26.73 -2.18
N LYS A 75 5.49 26.73 -0.92
CA LYS A 75 6.37 27.77 -0.41
C LYS A 75 7.72 27.77 -1.13
N ALA A 76 8.34 26.59 -1.29
CA ALA A 76 9.60 26.46 -2.02
C ALA A 76 9.49 26.91 -3.48
N LEU A 77 8.34 26.68 -4.14
CA LEU A 77 8.10 27.17 -5.48
C LEU A 77 7.98 28.70 -5.52
N SER A 78 7.25 29.31 -4.57
CA SER A 78 7.15 30.76 -4.46
C SER A 78 8.52 31.40 -4.30
N ASP A 79 9.37 30.84 -3.43
CA ASP A 79 10.74 31.29 -3.22
C ASP A 79 11.60 31.12 -4.49
N LEU A 80 11.45 29.99 -5.20
CA LEU A 80 12.11 29.75 -6.47
C LEU A 80 11.72 30.77 -7.54
N ILE A 81 10.42 31.06 -7.72
CA ILE A 81 9.95 32.06 -8.67
C ILE A 81 10.53 33.44 -8.31
N GLY A 82 10.55 33.79 -7.01
CA GLY A 82 11.18 35.01 -6.52
C GLY A 82 12.67 35.10 -6.85
N ALA A 83 13.43 34.04 -6.58
CA ALA A 83 14.85 33.94 -6.92
C ALA A 83 15.09 34.03 -8.43
N THR A 84 14.21 33.42 -9.23
CA THR A 84 14.31 33.44 -10.69
C THR A 84 14.09 34.85 -11.24
N LYS A 85 13.11 35.59 -10.70
CA LYS A 85 12.91 37.01 -11.03
C LYS A 85 14.13 37.86 -10.66
N GLY A 86 14.74 37.61 -9.51
CA GLY A 86 15.95 38.33 -9.07
C GLY A 86 17.19 38.01 -9.90
N ALA A 87 17.23 36.86 -10.57
CA ALA A 87 18.33 36.42 -11.42
C ALA A 87 18.12 36.69 -12.92
N ALA A 88 16.90 37.03 -13.33
CA ALA A 88 16.56 37.28 -14.73
C ALA A 88 17.44 38.37 -15.35
N SER A 89 17.95 38.10 -16.55
CA SER A 89 18.81 39.02 -17.31
C SER A 89 20.14 39.38 -16.64
N LYS A 90 20.57 38.64 -15.61
CA LYS A 90 21.87 38.80 -14.97
C LYS A 90 22.91 37.84 -15.55
N PRO A 91 24.21 38.19 -15.55
CA PRO A 91 25.26 37.30 -15.99
C PRO A 91 25.41 36.07 -15.07
N ALA A 92 26.00 35.00 -15.60
CA ALA A 92 26.02 33.69 -14.95
C ALA A 92 26.80 33.63 -13.63
N ASP A 93 27.70 34.59 -13.40
CA ASP A 93 28.54 34.78 -12.22
C ASP A 93 27.90 35.70 -11.16
N ASP A 94 26.72 36.25 -11.43
CA ASP A 94 26.01 37.10 -10.47
C ASP A 94 25.59 36.30 -9.21
N PRO A 95 25.73 36.88 -7.99
CA PRO A 95 25.27 36.25 -6.74
C PRO A 95 23.82 35.71 -6.78
N SER A 96 22.93 36.36 -7.54
CA SER A 96 21.52 35.96 -7.70
C SER A 96 21.38 34.63 -8.45
N MET A 97 22.29 34.31 -9.37
CA MET A 97 22.32 33.01 -10.06
C MET A 97 22.68 31.86 -9.10
N TYR A 98 23.52 32.13 -8.09
CA TYR A 98 23.79 31.16 -7.02
C TYR A 98 22.58 30.97 -6.11
N GLN A 99 21.88 32.05 -5.76
CA GLN A 99 20.63 31.97 -4.99
C GLN A 99 19.55 31.18 -5.73
N LEU A 100 19.40 31.41 -7.05
CA LEU A 100 18.49 30.65 -7.91
C LEU A 100 18.80 29.14 -7.89
N LYS A 101 20.07 28.75 -8.06
CA LYS A 101 20.48 27.35 -7.97
C LYS A 101 20.19 26.76 -6.57
N GLY A 102 20.40 27.54 -5.52
CA GLY A 102 20.05 27.18 -4.15
C GLY A 102 18.54 26.93 -3.97
N ALA A 103 17.72 27.88 -4.42
CA ALA A 103 16.25 27.78 -4.37
C ALA A 103 15.74 26.58 -5.18
N ALA A 104 16.31 26.32 -6.36
CA ALA A 104 15.96 25.16 -7.18
C ALA A 104 16.29 23.83 -6.48
N LYS A 105 17.43 23.76 -5.79
CA LYS A 105 17.79 22.59 -4.98
C LYS A 105 16.82 22.37 -3.82
N VAL A 106 16.43 23.45 -3.13
CA VAL A 106 15.41 23.40 -2.07
C VAL A 106 14.07 22.92 -2.63
N MET A 107 13.66 23.41 -3.80
CA MET A 107 12.45 22.97 -4.47
C MET A 107 12.44 21.47 -4.77
N VAL A 108 13.49 20.96 -5.42
CA VAL A 108 13.64 19.51 -5.71
C VAL A 108 13.65 18.68 -4.43
N THR A 109 14.28 19.17 -3.36
CA THR A 109 14.30 18.50 -2.05
C THR A 109 12.90 18.40 -1.44
N ASN A 110 12.10 19.47 -1.52
CA ASN A 110 10.72 19.48 -1.03
C ASN A 110 9.83 18.53 -1.85
N VAL A 111 9.96 18.54 -3.19
CA VAL A 111 9.22 17.59 -4.04
C VAL A 111 9.61 16.15 -3.71
N THR A 112 10.90 15.86 -3.54
CA THR A 112 11.37 14.53 -3.14
C THR A 112 10.81 14.11 -1.79
N SER A 113 10.73 15.04 -0.84
CA SER A 113 10.16 14.80 0.50
C SER A 113 8.66 14.51 0.42
N LEU A 114 7.89 15.27 -0.37
CA LEU A 114 6.48 14.96 -0.66
C LEU A 114 6.31 13.56 -1.25
N LEU A 115 7.15 13.16 -2.22
CA LEU A 115 7.08 11.82 -2.82
C LEU A 115 7.36 10.71 -1.78
N LYS A 116 8.30 10.94 -0.86
CA LYS A 116 8.56 10.02 0.26
C LYS A 116 7.36 9.93 1.20
N THR A 117 6.76 11.07 1.55
CA THR A 117 5.55 11.12 2.38
C THR A 117 4.41 10.34 1.73
N VAL A 118 4.11 10.60 0.46
CA VAL A 118 3.05 9.88 -0.30
C VAL A 118 3.30 8.38 -0.29
N LYS A 119 4.55 7.95 -0.47
CA LYS A 119 4.91 6.53 -0.41
C LYS A 119 4.69 5.94 0.98
N ALA A 120 5.10 6.64 2.05
CA ALA A 120 4.91 6.15 3.41
C ALA A 120 3.43 5.97 3.75
N VAL A 121 2.58 6.92 3.34
CA VAL A 121 1.12 6.85 3.51
C VAL A 121 0.53 5.62 2.81
N GLU A 122 0.95 5.34 1.58
CA GLU A 122 0.47 4.17 0.85
C GLU A 122 0.98 2.85 1.44
N ASP A 123 2.26 2.79 1.83
CA ASP A 123 2.83 1.59 2.43
C ASP A 123 2.05 1.22 3.71
N GLU A 124 1.58 2.22 4.45
CA GLU A 124 0.71 2.07 5.62
C GLU A 124 -0.71 1.63 5.24
N ALA A 125 -1.32 2.29 4.25
CA ALA A 125 -2.67 1.98 3.77
C ALA A 125 -2.81 0.57 3.16
N THR A 126 -1.70 -0.07 2.77
CA THR A 126 -1.69 -1.40 2.12
C THR A 126 -1.00 -2.48 2.96
N ARG A 127 -0.57 -2.17 4.19
CA ARG A 127 0.16 -3.11 5.05
C ARG A 127 -0.63 -4.39 5.33
N GLY A 128 -1.90 -4.26 5.71
CA GLY A 128 -2.80 -5.38 5.99
C GLY A 128 -3.12 -6.17 4.73
N THR A 129 -3.41 -5.47 3.62
CA THR A 129 -3.61 -6.08 2.30
C THR A 129 -2.45 -7.01 1.93
N ARG A 130 -1.20 -6.52 2.01
CA ARG A 130 0.00 -7.32 1.72
C ARG A 130 0.16 -8.52 2.66
N ALA A 131 -0.14 -8.34 3.96
CA ALA A 131 -0.09 -9.44 4.92
C ALA A 131 -1.13 -10.53 4.61
N LEU A 132 -2.31 -10.14 4.14
CA LEU A 132 -3.38 -11.05 3.76
C LEU A 132 -3.07 -11.77 2.43
N GLU A 133 -2.53 -11.08 1.43
CA GLU A 133 -2.02 -11.69 0.18
C GLU A 133 -0.97 -12.78 0.48
N ALA A 134 0.01 -12.47 1.34
CA ALA A 134 1.02 -13.44 1.75
C ALA A 134 0.41 -14.63 2.53
N THR A 135 -0.72 -14.43 3.20
CA THR A 135 -1.44 -15.49 3.90
C THR A 135 -2.19 -16.39 2.93
N ILE A 136 -2.84 -15.81 1.92
CA ILE A 136 -3.52 -16.55 0.86
C ILE A 136 -2.52 -17.46 0.14
N GLU A 137 -1.35 -16.94 -0.23
CA GLU A 137 -0.32 -17.74 -0.91
C GLU A 137 0.20 -18.88 -0.01
N TYR A 138 0.42 -18.60 1.26
CA TYR A 138 0.77 -19.64 2.23
C TYR A 138 -0.31 -20.74 2.34
N ILE A 139 -1.59 -20.36 2.42
CA ILE A 139 -2.69 -21.34 2.49
C ILE A 139 -2.75 -22.19 1.21
N LYS A 140 -2.48 -21.61 0.04
CA LYS A 140 -2.41 -22.35 -1.23
C LYS A 140 -1.27 -23.39 -1.20
N GLN A 141 -0.13 -23.06 -0.61
CA GLN A 141 0.98 -24.00 -0.41
C GLN A 141 0.60 -25.14 0.56
N GLU A 142 0.00 -24.81 1.71
CA GLU A 142 -0.49 -25.83 2.67
C GLU A 142 -1.54 -26.75 2.05
N LEU A 143 -2.46 -26.20 1.25
CA LEU A 143 -3.46 -27.01 0.54
C LEU A 143 -2.81 -27.99 -0.45
N THR A 144 -1.74 -27.58 -1.12
CA THR A 144 -0.97 -28.46 -2.01
C THR A 144 -0.34 -29.61 -1.23
N VAL A 145 0.25 -29.33 -0.06
CA VAL A 145 0.79 -30.37 0.84
C VAL A 145 -0.31 -31.29 1.35
N PHE A 146 -1.47 -30.73 1.70
CA PHE A 146 -2.63 -31.51 2.14
C PHE A 146 -3.11 -32.49 1.07
N GLN A 147 -3.19 -32.05 -0.18
CA GLN A 147 -3.63 -32.86 -1.34
C GLN A 147 -2.59 -33.87 -1.83
N SER A 148 -1.35 -33.82 -1.32
CA SER A 148 -0.32 -34.78 -1.71
C SER A 148 -0.68 -36.21 -1.26
N SER A 149 -0.21 -37.21 -2.01
CA SER A 149 -0.34 -38.63 -1.64
C SER A 149 0.53 -39.05 -0.46
N GLU A 150 1.26 -38.12 0.16
CA GLU A 150 2.14 -38.38 1.29
C GLU A 150 1.33 -38.75 2.53
N VAL A 151 1.69 -39.90 3.12
CA VAL A 151 1.07 -40.38 4.36
C VAL A 151 1.66 -39.60 5.54
N PRO A 152 0.84 -38.99 6.42
CA PRO A 152 1.34 -38.31 7.60
C PRO A 152 2.18 -39.23 8.49
N GLU A 153 3.30 -38.73 9.03
CA GLU A 153 4.14 -39.48 9.97
C GLU A 153 3.42 -39.83 11.28
N LYS A 154 2.39 -39.05 11.62
CA LYS A 154 1.60 -39.18 12.85
C LYS A 154 0.13 -39.23 12.50
N THR A 155 -0.62 -40.00 13.26
CA THR A 155 -2.09 -39.98 13.24
C THR A 155 -2.61 -39.20 14.45
N SER A 156 -3.81 -38.66 14.33
CA SER A 156 -4.50 -37.95 15.41
C SER A 156 -5.92 -38.48 15.55
N SER A 157 -6.55 -38.16 16.69
CA SER A 157 -7.94 -38.54 16.93
C SER A 157 -8.90 -37.70 16.09
N PRO A 158 -10.04 -38.25 15.63
CA PRO A 158 -11.09 -37.46 14.99
C PRO A 158 -11.57 -36.27 15.84
N GLU A 159 -11.59 -36.41 17.17
CA GLU A 159 -11.95 -35.34 18.11
C GLU A 159 -10.99 -34.14 18.03
N GLU A 160 -9.72 -34.39 17.73
CA GLU A 160 -8.72 -33.33 17.53
C GLU A 160 -8.97 -32.58 16.22
N SER A 161 -9.32 -33.29 15.15
CA SER A 161 -9.76 -32.68 13.88
C SER A 161 -11.01 -31.81 14.07
N ILE A 162 -12.03 -32.31 14.79
CA ILE A 162 -13.24 -31.53 15.12
C ILE A 162 -12.88 -30.26 15.90
N ARG A 163 -11.94 -30.34 16.85
CA ARG A 163 -11.51 -29.16 17.62
C ARG A 163 -10.95 -28.06 16.71
N MET A 164 -10.19 -28.41 15.67
CA MET A 164 -9.60 -27.43 14.76
C MET A 164 -10.63 -26.71 13.87
N THR A 165 -11.79 -27.32 13.60
CA THR A 165 -12.88 -26.65 12.86
C THR A 165 -13.43 -25.41 13.57
N LYS A 166 -13.34 -25.35 14.91
CA LYS A 166 -13.68 -24.14 15.69
C LYS A 166 -12.76 -22.97 15.37
N GLY A 167 -11.47 -23.25 15.10
CA GLY A 167 -10.50 -22.24 14.71
C GLY A 167 -10.89 -21.54 13.42
N ILE A 168 -11.35 -22.30 12.42
CA ILE A 168 -11.87 -21.75 11.15
C ILE A 168 -13.08 -20.86 11.39
N THR A 169 -14.04 -21.30 12.21
CA THR A 169 -15.25 -20.51 12.52
C THR A 169 -14.89 -19.14 13.09
N MET A 170 -13.93 -19.10 14.03
CA MET A 170 -13.43 -17.84 14.60
C MET A 170 -12.68 -16.98 13.57
N ALA A 171 -11.87 -17.62 12.72
CA ALA A 171 -11.11 -16.93 11.68
C ALA A 171 -12.04 -16.31 10.61
N THR A 172 -13.09 -17.02 10.21
CA THR A 172 -14.15 -16.53 9.31
C THR A 172 -14.86 -15.31 9.90
N ALA A 173 -15.30 -15.38 11.16
CA ALA A 173 -15.95 -14.25 11.82
C ALA A 173 -15.04 -13.02 11.87
N LYS A 174 -13.75 -13.22 12.14
CA LYS A 174 -12.76 -12.16 12.18
C LYS A 174 -12.49 -11.56 10.79
N ALA A 175 -12.43 -12.40 9.75
CA ALA A 175 -12.26 -11.93 8.37
C ALA A 175 -13.41 -11.04 7.91
N VAL A 176 -14.66 -11.42 8.22
CA VAL A 176 -15.83 -10.59 7.95
C VAL A 176 -15.77 -9.26 8.72
N ALA A 177 -15.40 -9.30 10.01
CA ALA A 177 -15.25 -8.10 10.81
C ALA A 177 -14.16 -7.17 10.27
N ALA A 178 -13.02 -7.73 9.84
CA ALA A 178 -11.93 -6.96 9.24
C ALA A 178 -12.36 -6.28 7.95
N GLY A 179 -13.06 -7.00 7.05
CA GLY A 179 -13.63 -6.42 5.83
C GLY A 179 -14.60 -5.28 6.11
N ASN A 180 -15.47 -5.42 7.13
CA ASN A 180 -16.40 -4.34 7.51
C ASN A 180 -15.70 -3.12 8.14
N SER A 181 -14.58 -3.34 8.83
CA SER A 181 -13.85 -2.27 9.52
C SER A 181 -12.97 -1.44 8.58
N CYS A 182 -12.52 -2.03 7.45
CA CYS A 182 -11.48 -1.52 6.57
C CYS A 182 -10.16 -1.13 7.29
N ARG A 183 -9.94 -1.60 8.52
CA ARG A 183 -8.75 -1.27 9.31
C ARG A 183 -7.62 -2.24 8.99
N GLN A 184 -6.48 -1.68 8.62
CA GLN A 184 -5.30 -2.48 8.27
C GLN A 184 -4.85 -3.40 9.43
N GLU A 185 -4.95 -2.94 10.69
CA GLU A 185 -4.64 -3.77 11.86
C GLU A 185 -5.55 -4.99 12.00
N ASP A 186 -6.85 -4.82 11.75
CA ASP A 186 -7.81 -5.92 11.81
C ASP A 186 -7.58 -6.93 10.68
N VAL A 187 -7.17 -6.45 9.50
CA VAL A 187 -6.75 -7.29 8.37
C VAL A 187 -5.47 -8.07 8.70
N ILE A 188 -4.45 -7.46 9.31
CA ILE A 188 -3.23 -8.16 9.76
C ILE A 188 -3.59 -9.23 10.81
N ALA A 189 -4.42 -8.87 11.79
CA ALA A 189 -4.82 -9.76 12.85
C ALA A 189 -5.68 -10.92 12.34
N THR A 190 -6.40 -10.72 11.23
CA THR A 190 -7.10 -11.76 10.46
C THR A 190 -6.10 -12.64 9.72
N ALA A 191 -5.17 -12.05 8.96
CA ALA A 191 -4.14 -12.77 8.21
C ALA A 191 -3.37 -13.77 9.10
N ASN A 192 -2.91 -13.31 10.27
CA ASN A 192 -2.19 -14.18 11.21
C ASN A 192 -3.06 -15.30 11.80
N LEU A 193 -4.33 -15.01 12.12
CA LEU A 193 -5.25 -16.02 12.64
C LEU A 193 -5.62 -17.05 11.56
N SER A 194 -5.93 -16.60 10.35
CA SER A 194 -6.21 -17.41 9.17
C SER A 194 -5.08 -18.40 8.88
N ARG A 195 -3.84 -17.90 8.86
CA ARG A 195 -2.64 -18.71 8.63
C ARG A 195 -2.59 -19.92 9.57
N LYS A 196 -2.73 -19.66 10.86
CA LYS A 196 -2.68 -20.71 11.89
C LYS A 196 -3.88 -21.64 11.82
N ALA A 197 -5.09 -21.09 11.75
CA ALA A 197 -6.32 -21.87 11.80
C ALA A 197 -6.41 -22.86 10.62
N VAL A 198 -6.03 -22.43 9.41
CA VAL A 198 -6.05 -23.28 8.23
C VAL A 198 -4.96 -24.34 8.26
N ALA A 199 -3.73 -23.99 8.64
CA ALA A 199 -2.64 -24.97 8.77
C ALA A 199 -2.95 -26.06 9.82
N ASP A 200 -3.44 -25.64 11.00
CA ASP A 200 -3.83 -26.55 12.07
C ASP A 200 -4.98 -27.47 11.63
N MET A 201 -5.99 -26.92 10.92
CA MET A 201 -7.11 -27.70 10.38
C MET A 201 -6.68 -28.71 9.32
N LEU A 202 -5.89 -28.30 8.32
CA LEU A 202 -5.43 -29.19 7.26
C LEU A 202 -4.58 -30.32 7.83
N THR A 203 -3.66 -29.99 8.74
CA THR A 203 -2.83 -30.97 9.44
C THR A 203 -3.68 -31.98 10.22
N ALA A 204 -4.58 -31.49 11.08
CA ALA A 204 -5.42 -32.37 11.89
C ALA A 204 -6.39 -33.22 11.04
N CYS A 205 -6.94 -32.65 9.96
CA CYS A 205 -7.80 -33.37 9.03
C CYS A 205 -7.04 -34.51 8.34
N LYS A 206 -5.82 -34.26 7.86
CA LYS A 206 -5.01 -35.29 7.20
C LYS A 206 -4.64 -36.37 8.20
N GLN A 207 -4.07 -36.02 9.36
CA GLN A 207 -3.66 -36.98 10.38
C GLN A 207 -4.81 -37.85 10.90
N ALA A 208 -6.00 -37.27 11.11
CA ALA A 208 -7.17 -38.04 11.53
C ALA A 208 -7.71 -38.95 10.42
N SER A 209 -7.65 -38.52 9.15
CA SER A 209 -8.12 -39.33 8.03
C SER A 209 -7.27 -40.58 7.76
N TYR A 210 -6.02 -40.60 8.25
CA TYR A 210 -5.11 -41.75 8.17
C TYR A 210 -5.08 -42.58 9.47
N HIS A 211 -5.98 -42.31 10.43
CA HIS A 211 -6.10 -43.13 11.63
C HIS A 211 -6.52 -44.57 11.29
N PRO A 212 -5.96 -45.62 11.94
CA PRO A 212 -6.25 -47.02 11.60
C PRO A 212 -7.73 -47.41 11.62
N ASP A 213 -8.51 -46.76 12.49
CA ASP A 213 -9.95 -47.01 12.65
C ASP A 213 -10.83 -46.27 11.61
N VAL A 214 -10.23 -45.49 10.70
CA VAL A 214 -10.95 -44.73 9.67
C VAL A 214 -10.94 -45.51 8.36
N SER A 215 -12.14 -45.77 7.81
CA SER A 215 -12.28 -46.44 6.53
C SER A 215 -11.80 -45.55 5.37
N GLU A 216 -11.41 -46.19 4.26
CA GLU A 216 -10.98 -45.51 3.05
C GLU A 216 -12.03 -44.54 2.50
N GLU A 217 -13.30 -44.94 2.47
CA GLU A 217 -14.41 -44.08 2.04
C GLU A 217 -14.53 -42.81 2.90
N VAL A 218 -14.39 -42.94 4.23
CA VAL A 218 -14.45 -41.80 5.16
C VAL A 218 -13.24 -40.90 4.99
N ARG A 219 -12.05 -41.48 4.77
CA ARG A 219 -10.81 -40.75 4.48
C ARG A 219 -10.95 -39.89 3.22
N GLU A 220 -11.38 -40.48 2.10
CA GLU A 220 -11.57 -39.74 0.84
C GLU A 220 -12.55 -38.58 1.01
N ARG A 221 -13.66 -38.82 1.71
CA ARG A 221 -14.67 -37.79 1.99
C ARG A 221 -14.13 -36.67 2.87
N ALA A 222 -13.36 -37.00 3.91
CA ALA A 222 -12.74 -36.00 4.80
C ALA A 222 -11.74 -35.12 4.04
N LEU A 223 -10.86 -35.71 3.23
CA LEU A 223 -9.89 -34.97 2.42
C LEU A 223 -10.57 -34.08 1.38
N ARG A 224 -11.64 -34.55 0.75
CA ARG A 224 -12.45 -33.74 -0.17
C ARG A 224 -13.05 -32.52 0.52
N PHE A 225 -13.72 -32.70 1.66
CA PHE A 225 -14.33 -31.56 2.38
C PHE A 225 -13.29 -30.61 2.98
N GLY A 226 -12.13 -31.11 3.44
CA GLY A 226 -11.02 -30.26 3.86
C GLY A 226 -10.54 -29.35 2.72
N THR A 227 -10.48 -29.88 1.50
CA THR A 227 -10.17 -29.11 0.29
C THR A 227 -11.25 -28.07 0.00
N GLU A 228 -12.52 -28.48 -0.11
CA GLU A 228 -13.64 -27.57 -0.43
C GLU A 228 -13.77 -26.45 0.61
N CYS A 229 -13.61 -26.76 1.90
CA CYS A 229 -13.62 -25.76 2.97
C CYS A 229 -12.48 -24.75 2.83
N THR A 230 -11.28 -25.20 2.47
CA THR A 230 -10.12 -24.32 2.30
C THR A 230 -10.27 -23.43 1.08
N LEU A 231 -10.80 -23.96 -0.03
CA LEU A 231 -11.09 -23.18 -1.23
C LEU A 231 -12.14 -22.10 -0.95
N GLY A 232 -13.26 -22.44 -0.30
CA GLY A 232 -14.26 -21.44 0.09
C GLY A 232 -13.71 -20.40 1.06
N TYR A 233 -12.79 -20.78 1.96
CA TYR A 233 -12.12 -19.84 2.85
C TYR A 233 -11.15 -18.91 2.09
N LEU A 234 -10.43 -19.42 1.09
CA LEU A 234 -9.57 -18.61 0.22
C LEU A 234 -10.40 -17.59 -0.56
N GLU A 235 -11.54 -17.99 -1.12
CA GLU A 235 -12.47 -17.06 -1.81
C GLU A 235 -12.95 -15.95 -0.86
N LEU A 236 -13.24 -16.27 0.40
CA LEU A 236 -13.58 -15.27 1.42
C LEU A 236 -12.43 -14.28 1.65
N LEU A 237 -11.20 -14.76 1.83
CA LEU A 237 -10.05 -13.87 2.04
C LEU A 237 -9.76 -13.00 0.81
N GLU A 238 -9.93 -13.55 -0.41
CA GLU A 238 -9.83 -12.81 -1.65
C GLU A 238 -10.92 -11.73 -1.76
N HIS A 239 -12.15 -12.00 -1.29
CA HIS A 239 -13.20 -10.98 -1.20
C HIS A 239 -12.86 -9.87 -0.19
N VAL A 240 -12.23 -10.20 0.94
CA VAL A 240 -11.78 -9.20 1.92
C VAL A 240 -10.75 -8.23 1.32
N LEU A 241 -9.95 -8.66 0.33
CA LEU A 241 -9.01 -7.77 -0.38
C LEU A 241 -9.69 -6.75 -1.31
N LEU A 242 -10.96 -6.98 -1.68
CA LEU A 242 -11.71 -6.11 -2.59
C LEU A 242 -12.48 -4.99 -1.88
N VAL A 243 -12.55 -5.04 -0.54
CA VAL A 243 -13.26 -4.06 0.30
C VAL A 243 -12.28 -3.01 0.82
#